data_AF-A0A3P7QSB7-F1
#
_entry.id   AF-A0A3P7QSB7-F1
#
_cell.length_a   1.000
_cell.length_b   1.000
_cell.length_c   1.000
_cell.angle_alpha   90.00
_cell.angle_beta   90.00
_cell.angle_gamma   90.00
#
_symmetry.space_group_name_H-M   'P 1'
#
loop_
_entity.id
_entity.type
_entity.pdbx_description
1 polymer ?
#
loop_
_entity_poly.entity_id
_entity_poly.type
_entity_poly.pdbx_seq_one_letter_code
_entity_poly.pdbx_strand_id
1 'polypeptide(L)'
;MHPQKFNNTLYEILRFNELLARVQFKCDLVVLIGKRNSGFNICMDPPFVQNGSKMGEALYISGSTYDDILFMKTLNPKRWVGFVPEGFETLDKLDDVDIELHYLLELKDSEDFTISEIVNEITNRNFDSAFINLYSPFISNPENGGVLKAKQLQIIIEIGSRNKENVIFSWYKLLYRFFFDFNYALIGAQSDGFCGRKIKSCKYRLSFVQSNLAEPPVFGFG
;
A
#
# COMPACT_ATOMS: atom_id res chain seq x y z
N MET A 1 18.05 -13.65 -4.12
CA MET A 1 17.54 -14.64 -5.10
C MET A 1 16.08 -14.31 -5.37
N HIS A 2 15.68 -14.01 -6.61
CA HIS A 2 14.27 -13.69 -6.87
C HIS A 2 13.37 -14.93 -6.70
N PRO A 3 12.14 -14.76 -6.18
CA PRO A 3 11.22 -15.88 -5.99
C PRO A 3 10.83 -16.51 -7.32
N GLN A 4 10.84 -17.85 -7.37
CA GLN A 4 10.33 -18.61 -8.52
C GLN A 4 8.82 -18.77 -8.45
N LYS A 5 8.17 -18.81 -9.62
CA LYS A 5 6.72 -19.04 -9.71
C LYS A 5 6.42 -20.53 -9.50
N PHE A 6 5.44 -20.83 -8.68
CA PHE A 6 4.82 -22.15 -8.64
C PHE A 6 3.78 -22.26 -9.76
N ASN A 7 3.83 -23.32 -10.55
CA ASN A 7 2.79 -23.67 -11.52
C ASN A 7 1.55 -24.28 -10.83
N ASN A 8 1.16 -23.71 -9.68
CA ASN A 8 0.02 -24.15 -8.89
C ASN A 8 -0.55 -22.96 -8.10
N THR A 9 -1.76 -22.54 -8.47
CA THR A 9 -2.44 -21.42 -7.84
C THR A 9 -2.63 -21.58 -6.32
N LEU A 10 -2.87 -22.80 -5.83
CA LEU A 10 -3.03 -23.03 -4.38
C LEU A 10 -1.72 -22.72 -3.64
N TYR A 11 -0.59 -23.11 -4.21
CA TYR A 11 0.72 -22.86 -3.60
C TYR A 11 1.08 -21.37 -3.62
N GLU A 12 0.74 -20.67 -4.70
CA GLU A 12 0.84 -19.22 -4.77
C GLU A 12 -0.01 -18.52 -3.69
N ILE A 13 -1.25 -18.96 -3.47
CA ILE A 13 -2.12 -18.42 -2.42
C ILE A 13 -1.54 -18.69 -1.03
N LEU A 14 -1.10 -19.92 -0.77
CA LEU A 14 -0.61 -20.32 0.54
C LEU A 14 0.65 -19.55 0.94
N ARG A 15 1.64 -19.45 0.05
CA ARG A 15 2.87 -18.69 0.34
C ARG A 15 2.61 -17.20 0.50
N PHE A 16 1.68 -16.64 -0.27
CA PHE A 16 1.31 -15.23 -0.15
C PHE A 16 0.64 -14.97 1.21
N ASN A 17 -0.30 -15.81 1.61
CA ASN A 17 -0.92 -15.70 2.93
C ASN A 17 0.07 -15.94 4.08
N GLU A 18 1.04 -16.85 3.92
CA GLU A 18 2.08 -17.05 4.94
C GLU A 18 2.97 -15.81 5.10
N LEU A 19 3.39 -15.21 3.99
CA LEU A 19 4.16 -13.96 4.01
C LEU A 19 3.41 -12.86 4.77
N LEU A 20 2.10 -12.74 4.54
CA LEU A 20 1.28 -11.71 5.17
C LEU A 20 0.89 -12.02 6.63
N ALA A 21 0.94 -13.29 7.04
CA ALA A 21 0.57 -13.71 8.39
C ALA A 21 1.64 -13.35 9.44
N ARG A 22 2.87 -13.04 9.01
CA ARG A 22 3.99 -12.75 9.91
C ARG A 22 4.45 -11.31 9.76
N VAL A 23 4.22 -10.52 10.80
CA VAL A 23 4.82 -9.19 10.92
C VAL A 23 6.34 -9.32 11.00
N GLN A 24 7.03 -8.42 10.31
CA GLN A 24 8.49 -8.39 10.17
C GLN A 24 9.11 -7.29 11.03
N PHE A 25 8.31 -6.32 11.46
CA PHE A 25 8.72 -5.29 12.39
C PHE A 25 7.65 -5.09 13.45
N LYS A 26 8.07 -5.06 14.72
CA LYS A 26 7.18 -4.80 15.84
C LYS A 26 7.32 -3.34 16.23
N CYS A 27 6.24 -2.60 16.07
CA CYS A 27 6.09 -1.25 16.58
C CYS A 27 5.42 -1.33 17.96
N ASP A 28 5.93 -0.58 18.94
CA ASP A 28 5.43 -0.55 20.31
C ASP A 28 4.11 0.24 20.39
N LEU A 29 4.03 1.38 19.68
CA LEU A 29 2.80 2.16 19.55
C LEU A 29 2.22 2.07 18.14
N VAL A 30 1.30 1.12 17.94
CA VAL A 30 0.50 1.01 16.72
C VAL A 30 -0.90 1.57 16.94
N VAL A 31 -1.35 2.42 16.03
CA VAL A 31 -2.74 2.89 15.97
C VAL A 31 -3.41 2.41 14.70
N LEU A 32 -4.68 2.00 14.81
CA LEU A 32 -5.50 1.63 13.67
C LEU A 32 -6.21 2.88 13.14
N ILE A 33 -5.90 3.27 11.90
CA ILE A 33 -6.49 4.44 11.23
C ILE A 33 -7.43 4.00 10.11
N GLY A 34 -8.64 4.57 10.07
CA GLY A 34 -9.71 4.20 9.13
C GLY A 34 -10.83 3.41 9.80
N LYS A 35 -11.59 2.64 9.02
CA LYS A 35 -12.72 1.87 9.55
C LYS A 35 -12.26 0.73 10.49
N ARG A 36 -13.05 0.43 11.52
CA ARG A 36 -12.70 -0.53 12.60
C ARG A 36 -12.23 -1.91 12.12
N ASN A 37 -12.74 -2.40 10.99
CA ASN A 37 -12.40 -3.71 10.42
C ASN A 37 -11.65 -3.61 9.07
N SER A 38 -11.27 -2.39 8.67
CA SER A 38 -10.71 -2.12 7.34
C SER A 38 -9.71 -0.94 7.38
N GLY A 39 -9.08 -0.75 8.53
CA GLY A 39 -8.09 0.30 8.76
C GLY A 39 -6.67 -0.16 8.43
N PHE A 40 -5.74 0.77 8.59
CA PHE A 40 -4.32 0.53 8.46
C PHE A 40 -3.64 0.69 9.82
N ASN A 41 -2.66 -0.16 10.07
CA ASN A 41 -1.79 -0.01 11.21
C ASN A 41 -0.78 1.09 10.91
N ILE A 42 -0.71 2.09 11.76
CA ILE A 42 0.24 3.20 11.65
C ILE A 42 1.17 3.13 12.86
N CYS A 43 2.47 3.13 12.60
CA CYS A 43 3.47 3.14 13.65
C CYS A 43 3.73 4.58 14.10
N MET A 44 3.51 4.83 15.39
CA MET A 44 3.67 6.15 15.99
C MET A 44 4.99 6.29 16.75
N ASP A 45 5.82 5.26 16.75
CA ASP A 45 7.14 5.30 17.37
C ASP A 45 8.11 6.22 16.58
N PRO A 46 9.09 6.85 17.25
CA PRO A 46 10.26 7.36 16.58
C PRO A 46 11.03 6.23 15.87
N PRO A 47 11.62 6.48 14.67
CA PRO A 47 11.71 7.75 13.95
C PRO A 47 10.54 8.01 12.98
N PHE A 48 9.49 7.17 12.98
CA PHE A 48 8.39 7.25 12.03
C PHE A 48 7.51 8.47 12.27
N VAL A 49 7.23 8.77 13.54
CA VAL A 49 6.55 9.99 13.98
C VAL A 49 7.36 10.63 15.11
N GLN A 50 7.68 11.92 14.98
CA GLN A 50 8.31 12.65 16.08
C GLN A 50 7.29 12.89 17.20
N ASN A 51 7.69 12.67 18.45
CA ASN A 51 6.82 12.85 19.61
C ASN A 51 6.12 14.21 19.59
N GLY A 52 4.79 14.19 19.72
CA GLY A 52 3.94 15.39 19.74
C GLY A 52 3.80 16.11 18.39
N SER A 53 4.36 15.58 17.30
CA SER A 53 4.29 16.18 15.97
C SER A 53 3.31 15.45 15.07
N LYS A 54 2.61 16.21 14.22
CA LYS A 54 1.92 15.65 13.05
C LYS A 54 2.94 15.15 12.03
N MET A 55 2.56 14.10 11.28
CA MET A 55 3.28 13.74 10.05
C MET A 55 3.37 14.95 9.11
N GLY A 56 4.48 15.07 8.40
CA GLY A 56 4.76 16.10 7.41
C GLY A 56 3.92 15.95 6.15
N GLU A 57 4.57 15.68 5.02
CA GLU A 57 3.87 15.35 3.78
C GLU A 57 3.48 13.87 3.75
N ALA A 58 2.26 13.59 3.31
CA ALA A 58 1.81 12.24 3.00
C ALA A 58 1.34 12.13 1.55
N LEU A 59 1.65 11.00 0.92
CA LEU A 59 1.26 10.68 -0.45
C LEU A 59 -0.04 9.87 -0.44
N TYR A 60 -0.96 10.21 -1.33
CA TYR A 60 -2.21 9.51 -1.53
C TYR A 60 -2.40 9.21 -3.01
N ILE A 61 -2.36 7.94 -3.40
CA ILE A 61 -2.60 7.53 -4.78
C ILE A 61 -3.79 6.61 -4.80
N SER A 62 -4.83 6.97 -5.54
CA SER A 62 -6.03 6.16 -5.70
C SER A 62 -6.59 6.20 -7.11
N GLY A 63 -7.04 5.04 -7.59
CA GLY A 63 -7.81 4.91 -8.84
C GLY A 63 -9.32 4.89 -8.60
N SER A 64 -9.77 5.08 -7.36
CA SER A 64 -11.16 4.96 -6.94
C SER A 64 -11.70 6.33 -6.52
N THR A 65 -12.93 6.64 -6.92
CA THR A 65 -13.63 7.86 -6.51
C THR A 65 -14.22 7.78 -5.08
N TYR A 66 -14.28 6.59 -4.48
CA TYR A 66 -15.02 6.30 -3.23
C TYR A 66 -14.17 5.79 -2.06
N ASP A 67 -12.92 6.23 -1.98
CA ASP A 67 -12.01 5.71 -0.98
C ASP A 67 -12.23 6.21 0.46
N ASP A 68 -11.47 5.64 1.40
CA ASP A 68 -11.69 5.78 2.83
C ASP A 68 -11.34 7.20 3.33
N ILE A 69 -12.27 8.13 3.17
CA ILE A 69 -12.22 9.51 3.70
C ILE A 69 -11.79 9.53 5.16
N LEU A 70 -12.25 8.54 5.93
CA LEU A 70 -11.92 8.42 7.35
C LEU A 70 -10.41 8.22 7.54
N PHE A 71 -9.74 7.47 6.67
CA PHE A 71 -8.29 7.32 6.73
C PHE A 71 -7.57 8.67 6.53
N MET A 72 -7.91 9.40 5.47
CA MET A 72 -7.28 10.71 5.19
C MET A 72 -7.51 11.72 6.31
N LYS A 73 -8.76 11.80 6.80
CA LYS A 73 -9.15 12.70 7.91
C LYS A 73 -8.46 12.34 9.22
N THR A 74 -8.37 11.06 9.55
CA THR A 74 -7.82 10.63 10.84
C THR A 74 -6.30 10.66 10.84
N LEU A 75 -5.62 10.37 9.72
CA LEU A 75 -4.16 10.50 9.63
C LEU A 75 -3.72 11.97 9.77
N ASN A 76 -4.46 12.90 9.16
CA ASN A 76 -4.29 14.35 9.28
C ASN A 76 -2.81 14.84 9.25
N PRO A 77 -2.06 14.52 8.17
CA PRO A 77 -0.71 15.05 7.96
C PRO A 77 -0.77 16.57 7.76
N LYS A 78 0.39 17.23 7.79
CA LYS A 78 0.48 18.67 7.50
C LYS A 78 0.05 19.00 6.08
N ARG A 79 0.35 18.11 5.13
CA ARG A 79 -0.05 18.24 3.72
C ARG A 79 -0.25 16.86 3.09
N TRP A 80 -1.26 16.76 2.24
CA TRP A 80 -1.43 15.66 1.31
C TRP A 80 -0.93 16.00 -0.09
N VAL A 81 -0.41 15.00 -0.77
CA VAL A 81 -0.17 15.02 -2.21
C VAL A 81 -1.01 13.89 -2.81
N GLY A 82 -2.04 14.26 -3.55
CA GLY A 82 -3.05 13.35 -4.05
C GLY A 82 -2.94 13.10 -5.55
N PHE A 83 -2.94 11.84 -5.96
CA PHE A 83 -3.16 11.41 -7.36
C PHE A 83 -4.47 10.65 -7.41
N VAL A 84 -5.51 11.25 -8.00
CA VAL A 84 -6.88 10.74 -7.92
C VAL A 84 -7.63 10.93 -9.24
N PRO A 85 -8.67 10.13 -9.56
CA PRO A 85 -9.50 10.36 -10.73
C PRO A 85 -10.28 11.68 -10.63
N GLU A 86 -10.72 12.21 -11.79
CA GLU A 86 -11.69 13.30 -11.82
C GLU A 86 -12.95 12.92 -11.02
N GLY A 87 -13.52 13.90 -10.30
CA GLY A 87 -14.73 13.66 -9.50
C GLY A 87 -14.47 12.92 -8.18
N PHE A 88 -13.25 12.95 -7.65
CA PHE A 88 -12.95 12.46 -6.29
C PHE A 88 -13.72 13.27 -5.23
N GLU A 89 -14.96 12.85 -4.94
CA GLU A 89 -15.92 13.51 -4.02
C GLU A 89 -15.39 13.69 -2.59
N THR A 90 -14.29 13.03 -2.25
CA THR A 90 -13.67 13.09 -0.93
C THR A 90 -13.08 14.47 -0.63
N LEU A 91 -12.69 15.22 -1.66
CA LEU A 91 -12.03 16.53 -1.51
C LEU A 91 -12.92 17.55 -0.82
N ASP A 92 -14.19 17.64 -1.25
CA ASP A 92 -15.17 18.57 -0.70
C ASP A 92 -15.50 18.28 0.77
N LYS A 93 -15.05 17.14 1.30
CA LYS A 93 -15.29 16.70 2.67
C LYS A 93 -14.06 16.87 3.55
N LEU A 94 -12.88 17.16 3.01
CA LEU A 94 -11.63 17.34 3.75
C LEU A 94 -11.45 18.80 4.18
N ASP A 95 -12.38 19.33 4.98
CA ASP A 95 -12.26 20.68 5.56
C ASP A 95 -10.95 20.82 6.35
N ASP A 96 -10.27 21.97 6.20
CA ASP A 96 -9.03 22.34 6.91
C ASP A 96 -7.79 21.45 6.65
N VAL A 97 -7.72 20.79 5.49
CA VAL A 97 -6.57 19.95 5.09
C VAL A 97 -5.86 20.57 3.89
N ASP A 98 -4.55 20.86 4.04
CA ASP A 98 -3.71 21.28 2.90
C ASP A 98 -3.50 20.08 1.97
N ILE A 99 -3.91 20.23 0.70
CA ILE A 99 -3.84 19.17 -0.29
C ILE A 99 -3.40 19.72 -1.65
N GLU A 100 -2.36 19.10 -2.20
CA GLU A 100 -1.89 19.27 -3.57
C GLU A 100 -2.48 18.12 -4.41
N LEU A 101 -3.25 18.45 -5.46
CA LEU A 101 -3.96 17.45 -6.25
C LEU A 101 -3.47 17.38 -7.69
N HIS A 102 -3.31 16.14 -8.13
CA HIS A 102 -2.99 15.76 -9.50
C HIS A 102 -4.08 14.81 -9.99
N TYR A 103 -4.83 15.24 -11.00
CA TYR A 103 -5.91 14.42 -11.56
C TYR A 103 -5.34 13.40 -12.56
N LEU A 104 -5.68 12.14 -12.36
CA LEU A 104 -5.34 11.05 -13.28
C LEU A 104 -6.34 11.05 -14.44
N LEU A 105 -6.16 11.95 -15.41
CA LEU A 105 -7.13 12.20 -16.47
C LEU A 105 -7.38 10.97 -17.37
N GLU A 106 -6.33 10.21 -17.67
CA GLU A 106 -6.40 9.06 -18.58
C GLU A 106 -7.17 7.86 -18.01
N LEU A 107 -7.36 7.82 -16.68
CA LEU A 107 -8.07 6.75 -15.99
C LEU A 107 -9.54 6.67 -16.43
N LYS A 108 -10.11 7.80 -16.85
CA LYS A 108 -11.48 7.91 -17.36
C LYS A 108 -11.64 7.27 -18.74
N ASP A 109 -10.63 7.40 -19.60
CA ASP A 109 -10.72 7.06 -21.01
C ASP A 109 -10.16 5.66 -21.32
N SER A 110 -9.19 5.20 -20.52
CA SER A 110 -8.43 3.98 -20.81
C SER A 110 -8.57 2.87 -19.76
N GLU A 111 -9.30 3.12 -18.67
CA GLU A 111 -9.27 2.31 -17.43
C GLU A 111 -7.86 2.14 -16.84
N ASP A 112 -6.89 2.94 -17.29
CA ASP A 112 -5.49 2.92 -16.87
C ASP A 112 -4.93 4.35 -16.78
N PHE A 113 -3.79 4.51 -16.13
CA PHE A 113 -3.15 5.82 -15.99
C PHE A 113 -1.67 5.75 -16.35
N THR A 114 -1.13 6.85 -16.86
CA THR A 114 0.30 6.94 -17.15
C THR A 114 1.12 7.08 -15.86
N ILE A 115 1.79 5.99 -15.47
CA ILE A 115 2.66 5.93 -14.28
C ILE A 115 3.76 7.00 -14.29
N SER A 116 4.26 7.39 -15.47
CA SER A 116 5.37 8.34 -15.55
C SER A 116 5.02 9.71 -15.00
N GLU A 117 3.75 10.14 -15.06
CA GLU A 117 3.32 11.41 -14.46
C GLU A 117 3.47 11.36 -12.94
N ILE A 118 2.95 10.30 -12.31
CA ILE A 118 3.08 10.09 -10.86
C ILE A 118 4.56 10.01 -10.48
N VAL A 119 5.35 9.22 -11.22
CA VAL A 119 6.79 9.04 -10.96
C VAL A 119 7.52 10.38 -11.03
N ASN A 120 7.31 11.18 -12.06
CA ASN A 120 7.99 12.46 -12.24
C ASN A 120 7.71 13.41 -11.07
N GLU A 121 6.47 13.48 -10.61
CA GLU A 121 6.06 14.36 -9.52
C GLU A 121 6.57 13.93 -8.15
N ILE A 122 6.66 12.62 -7.88
CA ILE A 122 7.14 12.12 -6.59
C ILE A 122 8.66 11.90 -6.55
N THR A 123 9.33 11.89 -7.71
CA THR A 123 10.78 11.71 -7.79
C THR A 123 11.47 12.88 -7.08
N ASN A 124 12.22 12.56 -6.02
CA ASN A 124 12.89 13.49 -5.09
C ASN A 124 12.07 14.04 -3.92
N ARG A 125 10.82 13.60 -3.76
CA ARG A 125 10.05 13.87 -2.54
C ARG A 125 10.29 12.77 -1.51
N ASN A 126 10.16 13.11 -0.23
CA ASN A 126 10.16 12.15 0.87
C ASN A 126 8.87 12.35 1.67
N PHE A 127 8.15 11.26 1.90
CA PHE A 127 6.88 11.26 2.60
C PHE A 127 7.03 10.60 3.97
N ASP A 128 6.29 11.10 4.96
CA ASP A 128 6.19 10.40 6.25
C ASP A 128 5.27 9.17 6.14
N SER A 129 4.25 9.26 5.29
CA SER A 129 3.38 8.13 4.96
C SER A 129 2.94 8.17 3.50
N ALA A 130 2.76 7.00 2.89
CA ALA A 130 2.15 6.87 1.58
C ALA A 130 0.98 5.87 1.64
N PHE A 131 -0.08 6.18 0.92
CA PHE A 131 -1.21 5.30 0.69
C PHE A 131 -1.36 5.03 -0.80
N ILE A 132 -1.49 3.75 -1.16
CA ILE A 132 -1.65 3.32 -2.55
C ILE A 132 -2.84 2.37 -2.64
N ASN A 133 -3.87 2.81 -3.35
CA ASN A 133 -5.02 2.00 -3.73
C ASN A 133 -5.25 2.09 -5.24
N LEU A 134 -4.47 1.31 -5.97
CA LEU A 134 -4.64 1.20 -7.41
C LEU A 134 -4.96 -0.25 -7.76
N TYR A 135 -6.06 -0.43 -8.47
CA TYR A 135 -6.40 -1.68 -9.17
C TYR A 135 -5.48 -1.94 -10.38
N SER A 136 -4.34 -1.24 -10.49
CA SER A 136 -3.58 -1.05 -11.74
C SER A 136 -2.08 -0.71 -11.44
N PRO A 137 -1.16 -0.84 -12.43
CA PRO A 137 0.15 -1.46 -12.30
C PRO A 137 1.27 -0.62 -11.65
N PHE A 138 0.98 0.47 -10.93
CA PHE A 138 2.01 1.28 -10.25
C PHE A 138 2.98 0.41 -9.45
N ILE A 139 2.43 -0.64 -8.83
CA ILE A 139 3.20 -1.61 -8.05
C ILE A 139 3.36 -2.98 -8.73
N SER A 140 2.69 -3.24 -9.86
CA SER A 140 2.85 -4.51 -10.55
C SER A 140 4.15 -4.58 -11.36
N ASN A 141 4.70 -3.44 -11.80
CA ASN A 141 6.08 -3.37 -12.23
C ASN A 141 6.99 -3.17 -10.99
N PRO A 142 7.75 -4.20 -10.57
CA PRO A 142 8.45 -4.15 -9.30
C PRO A 142 9.56 -3.10 -9.25
N GLU A 143 10.01 -2.56 -10.40
CA GLU A 143 11.02 -1.49 -10.45
C GLU A 143 10.49 -0.14 -9.96
N ASN A 144 9.20 0.13 -10.11
CA ASN A 144 8.59 1.39 -9.70
C ASN A 144 8.57 1.57 -8.17
N GLY A 145 8.64 0.47 -7.41
CA GLY A 145 8.64 0.51 -5.95
C GLY A 145 9.81 1.31 -5.36
N GLY A 146 10.95 1.39 -6.04
CA GLY A 146 12.12 2.14 -5.57
C GLY A 146 12.00 3.66 -5.70
N VAL A 147 11.04 4.15 -6.49
CA VAL A 147 10.77 5.59 -6.63
C VAL A 147 10.07 6.12 -5.37
N LEU A 148 9.29 5.26 -4.71
CA LEU A 148 8.53 5.63 -3.53
C LEU A 148 9.43 5.74 -2.30
N LYS A 149 9.60 6.97 -1.80
CA LYS A 149 10.33 7.24 -0.55
C LYS A 149 9.36 7.66 0.53
N ALA A 150 8.82 6.68 1.25
CA ALA A 150 7.93 6.91 2.38
C ALA A 150 8.40 6.17 3.63
N LYS A 151 8.39 6.81 4.80
CA LYS A 151 8.73 6.12 6.07
C LYS A 151 7.72 5.03 6.41
N GLN A 152 6.46 5.24 6.05
CA GLN A 152 5.37 4.27 6.22
C GLN A 152 4.61 4.12 4.91
N LEU A 153 4.16 2.90 4.60
CA LEU A 153 3.52 2.57 3.32
C LEU A 153 2.29 1.69 3.53
N GLN A 154 1.15 2.19 3.05
CA GLN A 154 -0.15 1.55 3.18
C GLN A 154 -0.66 1.13 1.80
N ILE A 155 -1.00 -0.15 1.64
CA ILE A 155 -1.37 -0.69 0.33
C ILE A 155 -2.66 -1.49 0.42
N ILE A 156 -3.51 -1.27 -0.57
CA ILE A 156 -4.64 -2.13 -0.86
C ILE A 156 -4.29 -3.06 -2.01
N ILE A 157 -4.45 -4.37 -1.79
CA ILE A 157 -4.32 -5.38 -2.83
C ILE A 157 -5.67 -6.03 -3.03
N GLU A 158 -6.22 -5.94 -4.24
CA GLU A 158 -7.47 -6.60 -4.59
C GLU A 158 -7.21 -7.75 -5.57
N ILE A 159 -7.67 -8.95 -5.20
CA ILE A 159 -7.51 -10.17 -5.99
C ILE A 159 -8.88 -10.75 -6.30
N GLY A 160 -9.25 -10.62 -7.58
CA GLY A 160 -10.47 -11.21 -8.13
C GLY A 160 -10.34 -12.69 -8.51
N SER A 161 -11.37 -13.22 -9.16
CA SER A 161 -11.44 -14.63 -9.57
C SER A 161 -10.67 -14.93 -10.86
N ARG A 162 -10.49 -13.94 -11.74
CA ARG A 162 -9.79 -14.05 -13.02
C ARG A 162 -8.29 -13.81 -12.86
N ASN A 163 -7.47 -14.57 -13.57
CA ASN A 163 -5.99 -14.44 -13.61
C ASN A 163 -5.28 -14.38 -12.25
N LYS A 164 -5.93 -14.88 -11.18
CA LYS A 164 -5.46 -14.75 -9.80
C LYS A 164 -4.05 -15.25 -9.58
N GLU A 165 -3.63 -16.33 -10.25
CA GLU A 165 -2.27 -16.87 -10.08
C GLU A 165 -1.19 -15.87 -10.50
N ASN A 166 -1.36 -15.23 -11.66
CA ASN A 166 -0.40 -14.24 -12.16
C ASN A 166 -0.43 -12.98 -11.29
N VAL A 167 -1.62 -12.54 -10.88
CA VAL A 167 -1.77 -11.39 -9.99
C VAL A 167 -1.08 -11.64 -8.64
N ILE A 168 -1.35 -12.79 -8.01
CA ILE A 168 -0.73 -13.18 -6.74
C ILE A 168 0.79 -13.24 -6.88
N PHE A 169 1.30 -13.86 -7.94
CA PHE A 169 2.74 -13.97 -8.12
C PHE A 169 3.41 -12.60 -8.31
N SER A 170 2.81 -11.71 -9.10
CA SER A 170 3.32 -10.35 -9.29
C SER A 170 3.38 -9.59 -7.96
N TRP A 171 2.32 -9.66 -7.15
CA TRP A 171 2.31 -9.07 -5.82
C TRP A 171 3.35 -9.70 -4.90
N TYR A 172 3.47 -11.03 -4.89
CA TYR A 172 4.47 -11.73 -4.10
C TYR A 172 5.90 -11.29 -4.46
N LYS A 173 6.20 -11.17 -5.76
CA LYS A 173 7.50 -10.69 -6.25
C LYS A 173 7.77 -9.26 -5.81
N LEU A 174 6.76 -8.40 -5.83
CA LEU A 174 6.90 -7.04 -5.34
C LEU A 174 7.15 -7.01 -3.83
N LEU A 175 6.33 -7.70 -3.03
CA LEU A 175 6.48 -7.73 -1.57
C LEU A 175 7.86 -8.29 -1.16
N TYR A 176 8.39 -9.24 -1.95
CA TYR A 176 9.77 -9.69 -1.80
C TYR A 176 10.77 -8.53 -1.98
N ARG A 177 10.65 -7.74 -3.05
CA ARG A 177 11.54 -6.59 -3.30
C ARG A 177 11.36 -5.48 -2.28
N PHE A 178 10.14 -5.24 -1.81
CA PHE A 178 9.88 -4.30 -0.74
C PHE A 178 10.76 -4.58 0.48
N PHE A 179 10.82 -5.83 0.91
CA PHE A 179 11.68 -6.20 2.02
C PHE A 179 13.16 -6.12 1.65
N PHE A 180 13.60 -6.82 0.60
CA PHE A 180 15.03 -7.01 0.33
C PHE A 180 15.73 -5.86 -0.38
N ASP A 181 15.01 -5.12 -1.23
CA ASP A 181 15.59 -4.06 -2.06
C ASP A 181 15.31 -2.67 -1.47
N PHE A 182 14.16 -2.50 -0.79
CA PHE A 182 13.67 -1.17 -0.35
C PHE A 182 13.51 -1.01 1.17
N ASN A 183 13.86 -2.04 1.95
CA ASN A 183 13.81 -2.07 3.42
C ASN A 183 12.41 -1.79 4.00
N TYR A 184 11.35 -2.17 3.29
CA TYR A 184 9.98 -2.12 3.82
C TYR A 184 9.64 -3.41 4.56
N ALA A 185 9.26 -3.27 5.82
CA ALA A 185 8.88 -4.35 6.71
C ALA A 185 7.41 -4.25 7.08
N LEU A 186 6.69 -5.36 6.95
CA LEU A 186 5.27 -5.47 7.27
C LEU A 186 5.06 -5.35 8.78
N ILE A 187 4.22 -4.41 9.20
CA ILE A 187 3.78 -4.23 10.59
C ILE A 187 2.35 -4.71 10.82
N GLY A 188 1.61 -4.97 9.75
CA GLY A 188 0.37 -5.72 9.84
C GLY A 188 -0.34 -5.88 8.51
N ALA A 189 -1.19 -6.90 8.46
CA ALA A 189 -2.01 -7.22 7.32
C ALA A 189 -3.43 -7.54 7.78
N GLN A 190 -4.41 -7.03 7.07
CA GLN A 190 -5.82 -7.38 7.23
C GLN A 190 -6.37 -7.88 5.89
N SER A 191 -7.40 -8.72 5.93
CA SER A 191 -8.02 -9.26 4.74
C SER A 191 -9.53 -9.27 4.86
N ASP A 192 -10.22 -8.80 3.82
CA ASP A 192 -11.68 -8.87 3.68
C ASP A 192 -12.07 -9.80 2.53
N GLY A 193 -13.19 -10.51 2.71
CA GLY A 193 -13.75 -11.41 1.69
C GLY A 193 -13.17 -12.82 1.73
N PHE A 194 -13.10 -13.47 0.57
CA PHE A 194 -12.66 -14.88 0.46
C PHE A 194 -11.18 -14.94 0.07
N CYS A 195 -10.30 -14.93 1.08
CA CYS A 195 -8.84 -14.85 0.92
C CYS A 195 -8.09 -16.17 1.19
N GLY A 196 -8.81 -17.23 1.55
CA GLY A 196 -8.23 -18.55 1.82
C GLY A 196 -7.90 -19.34 0.55
N ARG A 197 -7.90 -20.67 0.67
CA ARG A 197 -7.54 -21.61 -0.42
C ARG A 197 -8.33 -21.42 -1.73
N LYS A 198 -9.51 -20.83 -1.68
CA LYS A 198 -10.34 -20.50 -2.84
C LYS A 198 -10.60 -19.00 -2.90
N ILE A 199 -9.64 -18.25 -3.43
CA ILE A 199 -9.81 -16.81 -3.67
C ILE A 199 -10.91 -16.57 -4.70
N LYS A 200 -11.87 -15.71 -4.35
CA LYS A 200 -12.96 -15.23 -5.21
C LYS A 200 -12.95 -13.70 -5.35
N SER A 201 -13.00 -13.01 -4.22
CA SER A 201 -12.99 -11.57 -4.08
C SER A 201 -12.30 -11.28 -2.76
N CYS A 202 -10.98 -11.10 -2.83
CA CYS A 202 -10.17 -10.86 -1.65
C CYS A 202 -9.57 -9.47 -1.71
N LYS A 203 -9.64 -8.75 -0.59
CA LYS A 203 -9.02 -7.44 -0.43
C LYS A 203 -8.08 -7.48 0.76
N TYR A 204 -6.78 -7.36 0.53
CA TYR A 204 -5.78 -7.21 1.57
C TYR A 204 -5.50 -5.73 1.81
N ARG A 205 -5.30 -5.38 3.08
CA ARG A 205 -4.77 -4.08 3.53
C ARG A 205 -3.48 -4.33 4.26
N LEU A 206 -2.40 -3.80 3.73
CA LEU A 206 -1.06 -4.03 4.22
C LEU A 206 -0.49 -2.71 4.72
N SER A 207 0.21 -2.77 5.85
CA SER A 207 0.92 -1.64 6.44
C SER A 207 2.38 -2.00 6.62
N PHE A 208 3.26 -1.13 6.11
CA PHE A 208 4.70 -1.30 6.15
C PHE A 208 5.38 -0.08 6.78
N VAL A 209 6.57 -0.31 7.31
CA VAL A 209 7.52 0.73 7.71
C VAL A 209 8.85 0.53 7.00
N GLN A 210 9.57 1.62 6.72
CA GLN A 210 10.91 1.55 6.17
C GLN A 210 11.93 1.40 7.32
N SER A 211 12.53 0.22 7.48
CA SER A 211 13.44 -0.09 8.58
C SER A 211 14.46 -1.17 8.20
N ASN A 212 15.72 -0.95 8.59
CA ASN A 212 16.80 -1.93 8.45
C ASN A 212 16.88 -2.92 9.63
N LEU A 213 16.01 -2.77 10.63
CA LEU A 213 15.99 -3.58 11.86
C LEU A 213 14.95 -4.70 11.81
N ALA A 214 14.37 -4.97 10.64
CA ALA A 214 13.29 -5.91 10.49
C ALA A 214 13.77 -7.37 10.47
N GLU A 215 12.94 -8.25 11.01
CA GLU A 215 13.15 -9.69 10.91
C GLU A 215 12.85 -10.16 9.48
N PRO A 216 13.65 -11.10 8.93
CA PRO A 216 13.43 -11.60 7.60
C PRO A 216 12.06 -12.30 7.49
N PRO A 217 11.30 -12.09 6.41
CA PRO A 217 10.02 -12.75 6.22
C PRO A 217 10.22 -14.24 6.00
N VAL A 218 9.20 -15.01 6.35
CA VAL A 218 9.14 -16.41 5.93
C VAL A 218 8.56 -16.47 4.52
N PHE A 219 9.42 -16.74 3.54
CA PHE A 219 9.04 -16.93 2.15
C PHE A 219 8.99 -18.43 1.83
N GLY A 220 7.84 -18.93 1.38
CA GLY A 220 7.69 -20.32 0.94
C GLY A 220 6.61 -21.08 1.72
N PHE A 221 7.00 -22.16 2.39
CA PHE A 221 6.15 -23.00 3.24
C PHE A 221 6.72 -23.18 4.66
N GLY A 222 7.64 -22.29 5.08
CA GLY A 222 8.55 -22.52 6.22
C GLY A 222 9.66 -23.50 5.88
#